data_AF-A0A3C1KGS3-F1
#
_entry.id   AF-A0A3C1KGS3-F1
#
_cell.length_a   1.000
_cell.length_b   1.000
_cell.length_c   1.000
_cell.angle_alpha   90.00
_cell.angle_beta   90.00
_cell.angle_gamma   90.00
#
_symmetry.space_group_name_H-M   'P 1'
#
loop_
_entity.id
_entity.type
_entity.pdbx_description
1 polymer ?
#
loop_
_entity_poly.entity_id
_entity_poly.type
_entity_poly.pdbx_seq_one_letter_code
_entity_poly.pdbx_strand_id
1 'polypeptide(L)'
;MSASEPSPAWRLVGTDGDGEIAVVELDGAGAEISRAGVTSGGLIELARTHTDDVRWVWSDTARWYPPLLAAGARVRRVHDLRAVRAILRTAES
;
A
#
# COMPACT_ATOMS: atom_id res chain seq x y z
N MET A 1 16.92 18.55 -19.94
CA MET A 1 15.82 18.21 -19.03
C MET A 1 16.00 16.76 -18.61
N SER A 2 16.55 16.51 -17.42
CA SER A 2 16.53 15.15 -16.87
C SER A 2 15.09 14.85 -16.48
N ALA A 3 14.47 13.84 -17.09
CA ALA A 3 13.20 13.34 -16.60
C ALA A 3 13.45 12.85 -15.17
N SER A 4 12.77 13.44 -14.19
CA SER A 4 12.78 12.92 -12.82
C SER A 4 12.27 11.48 -12.88
N GLU A 5 12.95 10.54 -12.23
CA GLU A 5 12.43 9.17 -12.15
C GLU A 5 11.02 9.22 -11.55
N PRO A 6 10.06 8.44 -12.10
CA PRO A 6 8.68 8.47 -11.65
C PRO A 6 8.64 8.06 -10.17
N SER A 7 8.37 9.04 -9.31
CA SER A 7 8.21 8.81 -7.87
C SER A 7 6.76 8.40 -7.60
N PRO A 8 6.52 7.37 -6.78
CA PRO A 8 5.17 6.93 -6.49
C PRO A 8 4.42 7.99 -5.69
N ALA A 9 3.21 8.33 -6.13
CA ALA A 9 2.28 9.10 -5.32
C ALA A 9 1.46 8.20 -4.39
N TRP A 10 1.23 6.94 -4.80
CA TRP A 10 0.45 5.97 -4.05
C TRP A 10 1.16 4.62 -3.97
N ARG A 11 1.04 3.99 -2.80
CA ARG A 11 1.54 2.64 -2.54
C ARG A 11 0.43 1.76 -2.02
N LEU A 12 0.02 0.78 -2.82
CA LEU A 12 -1.02 -0.18 -2.50
C LEU A 12 -0.39 -1.42 -1.87
N VAL A 13 -0.95 -1.90 -0.77
CA VAL A 13 -0.53 -3.13 -0.09
C VAL A 13 -1.71 -4.08 -0.02
N GLY A 14 -1.51 -5.29 -0.52
CA GLY A 14 -2.51 -6.34 -0.48
C GLY A 14 -1.89 -7.71 -0.57
N THR A 15 -2.69 -8.67 -0.99
CA THR A 15 -2.18 -9.97 -1.42
C THR A 15 -2.61 -10.29 -2.82
N ASP A 16 -1.80 -11.07 -3.52
CA ASP A 16 -2.17 -11.65 -4.81
C ASP A 16 -3.10 -12.87 -4.63
N GLY A 17 -3.31 -13.60 -5.73
CA GLY A 17 -4.17 -14.78 -5.75
C GLY A 17 -3.65 -15.97 -4.94
N ASP A 18 -2.34 -16.01 -4.67
CA ASP A 18 -1.68 -17.06 -3.90
C ASP A 18 -1.58 -16.70 -2.40
N GLY A 19 -2.00 -15.47 -2.05
CA GLY A 19 -1.99 -14.98 -0.67
C GLY A 19 -0.67 -14.34 -0.26
N GLU A 20 0.28 -14.21 -1.19
CA GLU A 20 1.56 -13.54 -0.99
C GLU A 20 1.39 -12.03 -0.95
N ILE A 21 2.24 -11.32 -0.20
CA ILE A 21 2.12 -9.87 -0.07
C ILE A 21 2.50 -9.22 -1.40
N ALA A 22 1.59 -8.44 -1.95
CA ALA A 22 1.80 -7.67 -3.18
C ALA A 22 1.81 -6.17 -2.86
N VAL A 23 2.80 -5.48 -3.43
CA VAL A 23 2.89 -4.01 -3.41
C VAL A 23 2.79 -3.49 -4.83
N VAL A 24 1.93 -2.48 -5.03
CA VAL A 24 1.78 -1.78 -6.31
C VAL A 24 2.04 -0.29 -6.11
N GLU A 25 2.93 0.27 -6.92
CA GLU A 25 3.27 1.69 -6.92
C GLU A 25 2.52 2.38 -8.06
N LEU A 26 1.82 3.47 -7.74
CA LEU A 26 1.11 4.28 -8.73
C LEU A 26 1.66 5.71 -8.75
N ASP A 27 1.62 6.31 -9.94
CA ASP A 27 1.88 7.74 -10.11
C ASP A 27 0.70 8.61 -9.65
N GLY A 28 0.83 9.94 -9.78
CA GLY A 28 -0.21 10.89 -9.40
C GLY A 28 -1.50 10.80 -10.22
N ALA A 29 -1.47 10.20 -11.41
CA ALA A 29 -2.64 9.94 -12.24
C ALA A 29 -3.29 8.58 -11.94
N GLY A 30 -2.68 7.77 -11.06
CA GLY A 30 -3.12 6.43 -10.74
C GLY A 30 -2.64 5.36 -11.74
N ALA A 31 -1.70 5.69 -12.63
CA ALA A 31 -1.09 4.71 -13.51
C ALA A 31 -0.07 3.86 -12.75
N GLU A 32 -0.05 2.55 -13.03
CA GLU A 32 0.88 1.61 -12.41
C GLU A 32 2.32 1.86 -12.89
N ILE A 33 3.20 2.19 -11.94
CA ILE A 33 4.65 2.30 -12.16
C ILE A 33 5.29 0.93 -12.01
N SER A 34 4.90 0.19 -10.96
CA SER A 34 5.45 -1.14 -10.68
C SER A 34 4.54 -1.99 -9.81
N ARG A 35 4.78 -3.30 -9.85
CA ARG A 35 4.16 -4.31 -8.99
C ARG A 35 5.20 -5.36 -8.62
N ALA A 36 5.24 -5.69 -7.34
CA ALA A 36 6.16 -6.71 -6.82
C ALA A 36 5.53 -7.51 -5.69
N GLY A 37 5.84 -8.81 -5.66
CA GLY A 37 5.69 -9.62 -4.46
C GLY A 37 6.79 -9.24 -3.45
N VAL A 38 6.42 -9.03 -2.20
CA VAL A 38 7.34 -8.63 -1.14
C VAL A 38 7.24 -9.59 0.04
N THR A 39 8.34 -9.76 0.77
CA THR A 39 8.29 -10.46 2.06
C THR A 39 7.74 -9.52 3.13
N SER A 40 7.33 -10.07 4.28
CA SER A 40 6.98 -9.28 5.46
C SER A 40 8.10 -8.32 5.86
N GLY A 41 9.36 -8.76 5.77
CA GLY A 41 10.53 -7.91 6.04
C GLY A 41 10.67 -6.77 5.03
N GLY A 42 10.42 -7.04 3.75
CA GLY A 42 10.41 -6.02 2.71
C GLY A 42 9.32 -4.95 2.94
N LEU A 43 8.12 -5.37 3.34
CA LEU A 43 7.05 -4.44 3.68
C LEU A 43 7.40 -3.55 4.89
N ILE A 44 8.03 -4.13 5.92
CA ILE A 44 8.53 -3.36 7.08
C ILE A 44 9.54 -2.30 6.64
N GLU A 45 10.48 -2.67 5.77
CA GLU A 45 11.51 -1.74 5.29
C GLU A 45 10.91 -0.60 4.47
N LEU A 46 9.96 -0.91 3.58
CA LEU A 46 9.21 0.11 2.84
C LEU A 46 8.46 1.06 3.79
N ALA A 47 7.88 0.54 4.87
CA ALA A 47 7.19 1.35 5.86
C ALA A 47 8.13 2.24 6.70
N ARG A 48 9.37 1.82 6.94
CA ARG A 48 10.38 2.60 7.68
C ARG A 48 11.00 3.71 6.84
N THR A 49 11.22 3.44 5.56
CA THR A 49 11.92 4.33 4.64
C THR A 49 10.99 5.22 3.84
N HIS A 50 9.68 5.13 4.07
CA HIS A 50 8.71 5.94 3.34
C HIS A 50 8.90 7.43 3.59
N THR A 51 8.52 8.22 2.61
CA THR A 51 8.39 9.67 2.70
C THR A 51 6.90 10.05 2.88
N ASP A 52 6.60 11.22 3.46
CA ASP A 52 5.22 11.62 3.83
C ASP A 52 4.35 12.04 2.63
N ASP A 53 4.95 12.20 1.45
CA ASP A 53 4.30 12.45 0.16
C ASP A 53 3.61 11.20 -0.41
N VAL A 54 4.14 10.00 -0.13
CA VAL A 54 3.52 8.75 -0.58
C VAL A 54 2.26 8.45 0.24
N ARG A 55 1.13 8.27 -0.43
CA ARG A 55 -0.13 7.84 0.20
C ARG A 55 -0.22 6.32 0.23
N TRP A 56 -0.37 5.76 1.42
CA TRP A 56 -0.54 4.31 1.56
C TRP A 56 -1.99 3.93 1.40
N VAL A 57 -2.23 2.85 0.67
CA VAL A 57 -3.55 2.27 0.46
C VAL A 57 -3.46 0.80 0.87
N TRP A 58 -4.20 0.42 1.89
CA TRP A 58 -4.16 -0.91 2.47
C TRP A 58 -5.43 -1.68 2.13
N SER A 59 -5.29 -2.93 1.72
CA SER A 59 -6.45 -3.80 1.49
C SER A 59 -7.21 -4.12 2.78
N ASP A 60 -6.51 -4.13 3.93
CA ASP A 60 -7.04 -4.38 5.27
C ASP A 60 -6.07 -3.88 6.34
N THR A 61 -6.38 -2.79 7.03
CA THR A 61 -5.52 -2.25 8.08
C THR A 61 -5.28 -3.22 9.24
N ALA A 62 -6.28 -4.03 9.59
CA ALA A 62 -6.15 -4.98 10.70
C ALA A 62 -5.14 -6.09 10.37
N ARG A 63 -4.95 -6.39 9.08
CA ARG A 63 -3.93 -7.33 8.61
C ARG A 63 -2.54 -6.71 8.61
N TRP A 64 -2.41 -5.47 8.14
CA TRP A 64 -1.09 -4.88 7.82
C TRP A 64 -0.47 -4.09 8.96
N TYR A 65 -1.25 -3.34 9.74
CA TYR A 65 -0.66 -2.40 10.70
C TYR A 65 -0.05 -3.04 11.95
N PRO A 66 -0.67 -4.05 12.58
CA PRO A 66 -0.11 -4.66 13.78
C PRO A 66 1.33 -5.18 13.61
N PRO A 67 1.70 -5.95 12.56
CA PRO A 67 3.08 -6.41 12.39
C PRO A 67 4.06 -5.26 12.10
N LEU A 68 3.63 -4.21 11.41
CA LEU A 68 4.46 -3.02 11.19
C LEU A 68 4.76 -2.29 12.50
N LEU A 69 3.74 -2.08 13.33
CA LEU A 69 3.90 -1.45 14.65
C LEU A 69 4.79 -2.27 15.58
N ALA A 70 4.62 -3.60 15.60
CA ALA A 70 5.48 -4.50 16.37
C ALA A 70 6.96 -4.40 15.94
N ALA A 71 7.21 -4.13 14.65
CA ALA A 71 8.54 -3.87 14.11
C ALA A 71 9.00 -2.41 14.25
N GLY A 72 8.25 -1.54 14.93
CA GLY A 72 8.56 -0.12 15.10
C GLY A 72 8.36 0.75 13.85
N ALA A 73 7.81 0.20 12.77
CA ALA A 73 7.49 0.95 11.55
C ALA A 73 6.13 1.66 11.70
N ARG A 74 6.06 2.95 11.37
CA ARG A 74 4.85 3.76 11.53
C ARG A 74 4.51 4.49 10.24
N VAL A 75 3.39 4.10 9.63
CA VAL A 75 2.74 4.85 8.55
C VAL A 75 1.68 5.76 9.15
N ARG A 76 1.75 7.07 8.87
CA ARG A 76 0.85 8.09 9.46
C ARG A 76 -0.45 8.31 8.69
N ARG A 77 -0.45 8.07 7.38
CA ARG A 77 -1.61 8.31 6.50
C ARG A 77 -1.87 7.07 5.66
N VAL A 78 -3.04 6.47 5.85
CA VAL A 78 -3.48 5.26 5.14
C VAL A 78 -4.93 5.41 4.70
N HIS A 79 -5.22 4.98 3.48
CA HIS A 79 -6.58 4.68 3.03
C HIS A 79 -6.85 3.18 3.15
N ASP A 80 -7.91 2.80 3.86
CA ASP A 80 -8.31 1.39 4.00
C ASP A 80 -9.38 1.01 2.97
N LEU A 81 -9.06 0.09 2.06
CA LEU A 81 -9.96 -0.38 1.01
C LEU A 81 -10.97 -1.43 1.50
N ARG A 82 -10.76 -2.05 2.67
CA ARG A 82 -11.78 -2.93 3.28
C ARG A 82 -13.06 -2.16 3.56
N ALA A 83 -12.93 -0.90 3.99
CA ALA A 83 -14.05 0.01 4.17
C ALA A 83 -14.79 0.27 2.85
N VAL A 84 -14.05 0.52 1.75
CA VAL A 84 -14.64 0.79 0.43
C VAL A 84 -15.35 -0.44 -0.15
N ARG A 85 -14.74 -1.62 -0.06
CA ARG A 85 -15.37 -2.88 -0.51
C ARG A 85 -16.61 -3.24 0.32
N ALA A 86 -16.69 -2.85 1.59
CA ALA A 86 -17.89 -3.04 2.41
C ALA A 86 -19.01 -2.06 2.00
N ILE A 87 -18.66 -0.81 1.71
CA ILE A 87 -19.61 0.21 1.23
C ILE A 87 -20.21 -0.20 -0.13
N LEU A 88 -19.38 -0.62 -1.09
CA LEU A 88 -19.86 -1.02 -2.42
C LEU A 88 -20.76 -2.27 -2.37
N ARG A 89 -20.44 -3.26 -1.53
CA ARG A 89 -21.30 -4.45 -1.34
C ARG A 89 -22.69 -4.13 -0.79
N THR A 90 -22.80 -3.07 0.01
CA THR A 90 -24.09 -2.67 0.63
C THR A 90 -24.94 -1.83 -0.33
N ALA A 91 -24.33 -1.18 -1.33
CA ALA A 91 -25.04 -0.41 -2.35
C ALA A 91 -25.58 -1.27 -3.51
N GLU A 92 -25.08 -2.51 -3.65
CA GLU A 92 -25.55 -3.50 -4.64
C GLU A 92 -26.64 -4.44 -4.06
N SER A 93 -27.06 -4.25 -2.81
CA SER A 93 -28.14 -5.00 -2.15
C SER A 93 -29.43 -4.19 -2.10
#